data_AF-A0A7X1ZPR3-F1
#
_entry.id   AF-A0A7X1ZPR3-F1
#
_cell.length_a   1.000
_cell.length_b   1.000
_cell.length_c   1.000
_cell.angle_alpha   90.00
_cell.angle_beta   90.00
_cell.angle_gamma   90.00
#
_symmetry.space_group_name_H-M   'P 1'
#
loop_
_entity.id
_entity.type
_entity.pdbx_description
1 polymer ?
#
loop_
_entity_poly.entity_id
_entity_poly.type
_entity_poly.pdbx_seq_one_letter_code
_entity_poly.pdbx_strand_id
1 'polypeptide(L)'
;MMGLIDKLKWWGDSVGVLTSLFSKWSPHKCKSEKDYENSLSSFLHEELENHEITKQYAIGRFRADLAIDDELIIEIKYNFNTLTKYRSLLGQLAEYKEWGGRVIVLLVGKTDPDLKKRLTSYLEKEGLCGTYSFEGDKITVYEKK
;
A
#
# COMPACT_ATOMS: atom_id res chain seq x y z
N MET A 1 -24.55 -4.37 0.18
CA MET A 1 -24.79 -3.40 -0.92
C MET A 1 -24.33 -2.02 -0.46
N MET A 2 -23.16 -1.57 -0.91
CA MET A 2 -22.65 -0.22 -0.58
C MET A 2 -23.60 0.85 -1.12
N GLY A 3 -23.83 1.89 -0.32
CA GLY A 3 -24.64 3.02 -0.75
C GLY A 3 -23.89 3.82 -1.84
N LEU A 4 -24.63 4.64 -2.57
CA LEU A 4 -24.06 5.57 -3.57
C LEU A 4 -22.95 6.46 -2.96
N ILE A 5 -23.06 6.75 -1.66
CA ILE A 5 -22.12 7.55 -0.87
C ILE A 5 -20.77 6.84 -0.70
N ASP A 6 -20.77 5.54 -0.46
CA ASP A 6 -19.52 4.78 -0.25
C ASP A 6 -18.73 4.64 -1.55
N LYS A 7 -19.44 4.48 -2.69
CA LYS A 7 -18.83 4.54 -4.02
C LYS A 7 -18.26 5.93 -4.29
N LEU A 8 -18.99 7.00 -4.00
CA LEU A 8 -18.50 8.37 -4.18
C LEU A 8 -17.23 8.63 -3.36
N LYS A 9 -17.18 8.09 -2.14
CA LYS A 9 -16.03 8.22 -1.24
C LYS A 9 -14.81 7.46 -1.76
N TRP A 10 -14.99 6.24 -2.30
CA TRP A 10 -13.90 5.49 -2.93
C TRP A 10 -13.31 6.25 -4.13
N TRP A 11 -14.16 6.82 -4.99
CA TRP A 11 -13.73 7.55 -6.18
C TRP A 11 -13.04 8.88 -5.83
N GLY A 12 -13.38 9.48 -4.69
CA GLY A 12 -12.74 10.71 -4.22
C GLY A 12 -11.46 10.49 -3.41
N ASP A 13 -11.36 9.41 -2.63
CA ASP A 13 -10.25 9.18 -1.69
C ASP A 13 -10.08 7.69 -1.31
N SER A 14 -9.75 6.84 -2.30
CA SER A 14 -9.50 5.40 -2.08
C SER A 14 -8.36 5.14 -1.09
N VAL A 15 -7.32 5.98 -1.08
CA VAL A 15 -6.21 5.90 -0.12
C VAL A 15 -6.68 6.19 1.31
N GLY A 16 -7.47 7.24 1.53
CA GLY A 16 -8.07 7.55 2.82
C GLY A 16 -9.02 6.47 3.34
N VAL A 17 -9.78 5.84 2.45
CA VAL A 17 -10.61 4.67 2.78
C VAL A 17 -9.72 3.51 3.24
N LEU A 18 -8.69 3.14 2.47
CA LEU A 18 -7.82 2.02 2.82
C LEU A 18 -7.01 2.25 4.09
N THR A 19 -6.46 3.44 4.29
CA THR A 19 -5.75 3.79 5.54
C THR A 19 -6.67 3.71 6.76
N SER A 20 -7.95 4.10 6.60
CA SER A 20 -8.97 3.90 7.63
C SER A 20 -9.24 2.42 7.89
N LEU A 21 -9.28 1.58 6.85
CA LEU A 21 -9.42 0.13 6.98
C LEU A 21 -8.19 -0.52 7.64
N PHE A 22 -6.97 -0.10 7.28
CA PHE A 22 -5.74 -0.57 7.92
C PHE A 22 -5.70 -0.25 9.41
N SER A 23 -6.32 0.85 9.84
CA SER A 23 -6.45 1.17 11.27
C SER A 23 -7.29 0.14 12.02
N LYS A 24 -8.37 -0.37 11.39
CA LYS A 24 -9.29 -1.38 11.94
C LYS A 24 -8.77 -2.81 11.82
N TRP A 25 -8.00 -3.09 10.76
CA TRP A 25 -7.40 -4.38 10.50
C TRP A 25 -6.53 -4.82 11.68
N SER A 26 -6.76 -6.04 12.18
CA SER A 26 -6.00 -6.62 13.29
C SER A 26 -5.38 -7.95 12.84
N PRO A 27 -4.13 -7.96 12.34
CA PRO A 27 -3.46 -9.19 11.93
C PRO A 27 -3.16 -10.08 13.14
N HIS A 28 -3.43 -11.38 13.01
CA HIS A 28 -3.21 -12.35 14.10
C HIS A 28 -2.16 -13.39 13.71
N LYS A 29 -1.14 -13.57 14.55
CA LYS A 29 -0.08 -14.59 14.40
C LYS A 29 0.74 -14.50 13.10
N CYS A 30 0.76 -13.36 12.42
CA CYS A 30 1.55 -13.16 11.21
C CYS A 30 3.06 -13.10 11.50
N LYS A 31 3.88 -13.86 10.76
CA LYS A 31 5.34 -13.96 10.95
C LYS A 31 6.13 -13.73 9.66
N SER A 32 5.46 -13.44 8.56
CA SER A 32 6.04 -13.21 7.24
C SER A 32 5.19 -12.21 6.44
N GLU A 33 5.75 -11.62 5.37
CA GLU A 33 4.98 -10.77 4.44
C GLU A 33 3.78 -11.53 3.86
N LYS A 34 3.96 -12.83 3.55
CA LYS A 34 2.90 -13.69 3.05
C LYS A 34 1.74 -13.86 4.04
N ASP A 35 2.03 -13.97 5.34
CA ASP A 35 0.98 -14.07 6.37
C ASP A 35 0.17 -12.78 6.47
N TYR A 36 0.85 -11.61 6.40
CA TYR A 36 0.19 -10.31 6.39
C TYR A 36 -0.62 -10.10 5.11
N GLU A 37 -0.10 -10.48 3.94
CA GLU A 37 -0.83 -10.45 2.66
C GLU A 37 -2.10 -11.30 2.73
N ASN A 38 -2.01 -12.53 3.23
CA ASN A 38 -3.18 -13.40 3.41
C ASN A 38 -4.20 -12.75 4.36
N SER A 39 -3.75 -12.28 5.53
CA SER A 39 -4.63 -11.69 6.53
C SER A 39 -5.29 -10.41 6.05
N LEU A 40 -4.55 -9.55 5.35
CA LEU A 40 -5.07 -8.30 4.81
C LEU A 40 -6.04 -8.56 3.67
N SER A 41 -5.70 -9.48 2.76
CA SER A 41 -6.59 -9.86 1.65
C SER A 41 -7.94 -10.38 2.16
N SER A 42 -7.95 -11.28 3.15
CA SER A 42 -9.21 -11.75 3.76
C SER A 42 -10.03 -10.62 4.36
N PHE A 43 -9.40 -9.73 5.14
CA PHE A 43 -10.08 -8.59 5.75
C PHE A 43 -10.64 -7.61 4.70
N LEU A 44 -9.87 -7.29 3.66
CA LEU A 44 -10.32 -6.37 2.62
C LEU A 44 -11.44 -6.98 1.77
N HIS A 45 -11.46 -8.28 1.52
CA HIS A 45 -12.59 -8.93 0.83
C HIS A 45 -13.90 -8.83 1.62
N GLU A 46 -13.84 -8.85 2.94
CA GLU A 46 -15.00 -8.66 3.81
C GLU A 46 -15.46 -7.20 3.83
N GLU A 47 -14.52 -6.24 3.87
CA GLU A 47 -14.84 -4.82 3.99
C GLU A 47 -15.15 -4.14 2.63
N LEU A 48 -14.67 -4.70 1.52
CA LEU A 48 -14.79 -4.15 0.17
C LEU A 48 -15.52 -5.12 -0.76
N GLU A 49 -16.71 -5.58 -0.38
CA GLU A 49 -17.51 -6.61 -1.09
C GLU A 49 -17.73 -6.35 -2.60
N ASN A 50 -17.59 -5.11 -3.06
CA ASN A 50 -17.86 -4.70 -4.45
C ASN A 50 -16.59 -4.32 -5.23
N HIS A 51 -15.41 -4.59 -4.68
CA HIS A 51 -14.11 -4.29 -5.31
C HIS A 51 -13.40 -5.58 -5.68
N GLU A 52 -12.73 -5.59 -6.83
CA GLU A 52 -11.86 -6.69 -7.21
C GLU A 52 -10.56 -6.58 -6.44
N ILE A 53 -10.19 -7.63 -5.69
CA ILE A 53 -8.93 -7.70 -4.97
C ILE A 53 -8.10 -8.84 -5.53
N THR A 54 -6.96 -8.51 -6.11
CA THR A 54 -6.08 -9.46 -6.78
C THR A 54 -4.77 -9.56 -6.03
N LYS A 55 -4.38 -10.78 -5.66
CA LYS A 55 -3.07 -11.03 -5.03
C LYS A 55 -1.99 -11.20 -6.08
N GLN A 56 -0.76 -10.82 -5.74
CA GLN A 56 0.43 -11.06 -6.59
C GLN A 56 0.25 -10.48 -8.01
N TYR A 57 -0.33 -9.29 -8.08
CA TYR A 57 -0.71 -8.60 -9.30
C TYR A 57 0.54 -8.20 -10.10
N ALA A 58 0.61 -8.61 -11.37
CA ALA A 58 1.79 -8.41 -12.19
C ALA A 58 1.87 -6.98 -12.74
N ILE A 59 2.98 -6.29 -12.49
CA ILE A 59 3.28 -4.95 -13.00
C ILE A 59 4.68 -4.96 -13.59
N GLY A 60 4.76 -4.95 -14.92
CA GLY A 60 6.03 -5.06 -15.64
C GLY A 60 6.78 -6.34 -15.24
N ARG A 61 7.94 -6.15 -14.59
CA ARG A 61 8.79 -7.26 -14.12
C ARG A 61 8.52 -7.69 -12.67
N PHE A 62 7.67 -6.97 -11.96
CA PHE A 62 7.40 -7.17 -10.55
C PHE A 62 5.98 -7.66 -10.31
N ARG A 63 5.73 -8.09 -9.08
CA ARG A 63 4.40 -8.43 -8.59
C ARG A 63 4.15 -7.63 -7.32
N ALA A 64 3.09 -6.84 -7.32
CA ALA A 64 2.59 -6.20 -6.12
C ALA A 64 1.88 -7.24 -5.26
N ASP A 65 1.92 -7.06 -3.93
CA ASP A 65 1.30 -8.03 -3.02
C ASP A 65 -0.23 -8.08 -3.22
N LEU A 66 -0.87 -6.91 -3.29
CA LEU A 66 -2.30 -6.78 -3.60
C LEU A 66 -2.54 -5.66 -4.61
N ALA A 67 -3.55 -5.84 -5.45
CA ALA A 67 -4.16 -4.79 -6.27
C ALA A 67 -5.66 -4.73 -5.99
N ILE A 68 -6.23 -3.54 -6.09
CA ILE A 68 -7.66 -3.26 -5.93
C ILE A 68 -8.14 -2.50 -7.17
N ASP A 69 -9.12 -3.08 -7.87
CA ASP A 69 -9.71 -2.59 -9.12
C ASP A 69 -8.69 -2.18 -10.20
N ASP A 70 -7.49 -2.76 -10.21
CA ASP A 70 -6.38 -2.34 -11.09
C ASP A 70 -5.98 -0.84 -10.99
N GLU A 71 -6.47 -0.13 -9.97
CA GLU A 71 -6.25 1.30 -9.77
C GLU A 71 -5.35 1.60 -8.57
N LEU A 72 -5.34 0.70 -7.58
CA LEU A 72 -4.54 0.86 -6.37
C LEU A 72 -3.80 -0.43 -6.03
N ILE A 73 -2.48 -0.34 -5.82
CA ILE A 73 -1.68 -1.46 -5.33
C ILE A 73 -1.21 -1.24 -3.90
N ILE A 74 -1.09 -2.34 -3.17
CA ILE A 74 -0.54 -2.38 -1.82
C ILE A 74 0.72 -3.24 -1.86
N GLU A 75 1.84 -2.67 -1.45
CA GLU A 75 3.12 -3.36 -1.25
C GLU A 75 3.38 -3.47 0.26
N ILE A 76 3.44 -4.69 0.77
CA ILE A 76 3.60 -4.98 2.20
C ILE A 76 5.08 -5.17 2.50
N LYS A 77 5.59 -4.50 3.53
CA LYS A 77 6.95 -4.71 4.05
C LYS A 77 6.93 -5.09 5.51
N TYR A 78 7.20 -6.37 5.78
CA TYR A 78 7.31 -6.89 7.14
C TYR A 78 8.71 -6.68 7.68
N ASN A 79 8.82 -6.13 8.89
CA ASN A 79 10.09 -5.84 9.55
C ASN A 79 11.03 -5.03 8.65
N PHE A 80 10.59 -3.82 8.26
CA PHE A 80 11.37 -2.92 7.41
C PHE A 80 12.52 -2.27 8.20
N ASN A 81 13.56 -3.08 8.47
CA ASN A 81 14.63 -2.74 9.40
C ASN A 81 16.03 -3.11 8.90
N THR A 82 16.17 -3.36 7.59
CA THR A 82 17.48 -3.61 6.96
C THR A 82 17.65 -2.82 5.69
N LEU A 83 18.90 -2.46 5.37
CA LEU A 83 19.24 -1.75 4.15
C LEU A 83 18.92 -2.55 2.88
N THR A 84 18.99 -3.88 2.95
CA THR A 84 18.60 -4.77 1.85
C THR A 84 17.13 -4.62 1.50
N LYS A 85 16.24 -4.61 2.51
CA LYS A 85 14.80 -4.39 2.30
C LYS A 85 14.51 -3.02 1.74
N TYR A 86 15.21 -1.99 2.24
CA TYR A 86 15.12 -0.63 1.71
C TYR A 86 15.48 -0.57 0.22
N ARG A 87 16.64 -1.11 -0.17
CA ARG A 87 17.09 -1.11 -1.58
C ARG A 87 16.15 -1.92 -2.48
N SER A 88 15.67 -3.06 -2.00
CA SER A 88 14.70 -3.89 -2.74
C SER A 88 13.40 -3.12 -3.00
N LEU A 89 12.86 -2.44 -1.97
CA LEU A 89 11.68 -1.59 -2.11
C LEU A 89 11.91 -0.47 -3.13
N LEU A 90 13.04 0.23 -3.08
CA LEU A 90 13.33 1.28 -4.07
C LEU A 90 13.30 0.76 -5.52
N GLY A 91 13.80 -0.46 -5.75
CA GLY A 91 13.74 -1.11 -7.06
C GLY A 91 12.31 -1.34 -7.53
N GLN A 92 11.43 -1.81 -6.63
CA GLN A 92 10.00 -1.98 -6.94
C GLN A 92 9.31 -0.63 -7.20
N LEU A 93 9.57 0.38 -6.36
CA LEU A 93 8.94 1.69 -6.48
C LEU A 93 9.35 2.44 -7.77
N ALA A 94 10.57 2.20 -8.27
CA ALA A 94 11.01 2.76 -9.55
C ALA A 94 10.14 2.27 -10.73
N GLU A 95 9.61 1.05 -10.66
CA GLU A 95 8.75 0.48 -11.70
C GLU A 95 7.29 0.90 -11.48
N TYR A 96 6.84 0.92 -10.22
CA TYR A 96 5.49 1.39 -9.89
C TYR A 96 5.30 2.88 -10.17
N LYS A 97 6.38 3.67 -10.24
CA LYS A 97 6.34 5.07 -10.67
C LYS A 97 5.71 5.25 -12.06
N GLU A 98 5.97 4.34 -12.97
CA GLU A 98 5.46 4.37 -14.35
C GLU A 98 4.06 3.77 -14.49
N TRP A 99 3.59 3.04 -13.47
CA TRP A 99 2.24 2.48 -13.47
C TRP A 99 1.20 3.58 -13.25
N GLY A 100 0.03 3.50 -13.89
CA GLY A 100 -0.97 4.57 -13.88
C GLY A 100 -1.66 4.81 -12.52
N GLY A 101 -1.76 3.79 -11.67
CA GLY A 101 -2.52 3.82 -10.43
C GLY A 101 -1.77 4.35 -9.21
N ARG A 102 -2.31 4.13 -8.00
CA ARG A 102 -1.78 4.62 -6.73
C ARG A 102 -1.14 3.50 -5.91
N VAL A 103 -0.03 3.79 -5.24
CA VAL A 103 0.70 2.79 -4.46
C VAL A 103 0.56 3.10 -2.98
N ILE A 104 0.22 2.09 -2.17
CA ILE A 104 0.39 2.16 -0.73
C ILE A 104 1.50 1.21 -0.30
N VAL A 105 2.56 1.75 0.30
CA VAL A 105 3.56 0.95 1.02
C VAL A 105 3.07 0.75 2.45
N LEU A 106 2.71 -0.48 2.79
CA LEU A 106 2.23 -0.86 4.11
C LEU A 106 3.36 -1.49 4.94
N LEU A 107 3.89 -0.71 5.88
CA LEU A 107 4.91 -1.16 6.82
C LEU A 107 4.25 -1.86 8.01
N VAL A 108 4.64 -3.11 8.26
CA VAL A 108 4.12 -3.95 9.36
C VAL A 108 5.26 -4.56 10.18
N GLY A 109 5.00 -4.82 11.46
CA GLY A 109 6.02 -5.30 12.39
C GLY A 109 7.01 -4.19 12.78
N LYS A 110 8.29 -4.53 12.96
CA LYS A 110 9.31 -3.57 13.40
C LYS A 110 9.88 -2.78 12.23
N THR A 111 9.57 -1.49 12.16
CA THR A 111 10.20 -0.55 11.24
C THR A 111 11.41 0.11 11.88
N ASP A 112 12.50 0.26 11.13
CA ASP A 112 13.61 1.14 11.51
C ASP A 112 13.26 2.61 11.17
N PRO A 113 13.22 3.53 12.15
CA PRO A 113 12.85 4.92 11.93
C PRO A 113 13.74 5.66 10.92
N ASP A 114 15.03 5.35 10.87
CA ASP A 114 15.96 6.00 9.94
C ASP A 114 15.73 5.53 8.52
N LEU A 115 15.46 4.23 8.33
CA LEU A 115 15.08 3.70 7.01
C LEU A 115 13.74 4.25 6.53
N LYS A 116 12.75 4.40 7.43
CA LYS A 116 11.48 5.06 7.10
C LYS A 116 11.71 6.51 6.67
N LYS A 117 12.50 7.27 7.42
CA LYS A 117 12.85 8.66 7.08
C LYS A 117 13.53 8.76 5.71
N ARG A 118 14.47 7.85 5.41
CA ARG A 118 15.13 7.77 4.10
C ARG A 118 14.15 7.45 2.97
N LEU A 119 13.21 6.53 3.19
CA LEU A 119 12.16 6.22 2.23
C LEU A 119 11.30 7.46 1.93
N THR A 120 10.82 8.15 2.96
CA THR A 120 10.05 9.39 2.79
C THR A 120 10.86 10.45 2.04
N SER A 121 12.12 10.68 2.42
CA SER A 121 12.99 11.66 1.74
C SER A 121 13.22 11.33 0.27
N TYR A 122 13.33 10.04 -0.08
CA TYR A 122 13.41 9.59 -1.46
C TYR A 122 12.13 9.89 -2.22
N LEU A 123 10.97 9.54 -1.65
CA LEU A 123 9.67 9.76 -2.29
C LEU A 123 9.38 11.24 -2.52
N GLU A 124 9.68 12.11 -1.56
CA GLU A 124 9.55 13.57 -1.69
C GLU A 124 10.46 14.11 -2.81
N LYS A 125 11.72 13.68 -2.85
CA LYS A 125 12.68 14.09 -3.88
C LYS A 125 12.24 13.68 -5.28
N GLU A 126 11.62 12.51 -5.41
CA GLU A 126 11.08 12.00 -6.68
C GLU A 126 9.71 12.60 -7.04
N GLY A 127 9.12 13.44 -6.18
CA GLY A 127 7.79 14.01 -6.37
C GLY A 127 6.66 12.98 -6.27
N LEU A 128 6.89 11.89 -5.54
CA LEU A 128 5.96 10.76 -5.40
C LEU A 128 5.08 10.86 -4.15
N CYS A 129 5.48 11.67 -3.16
CA CYS A 129 4.67 12.00 -2.00
C CYS A 129 4.89 13.44 -1.53
N GLY A 130 4.06 13.91 -0.59
CA GLY A 130 4.10 15.29 -0.09
C GLY A 130 3.72 16.33 -1.15
N THR A 131 2.99 15.91 -2.19
CA THR A 131 2.61 16.78 -3.31
C THR A 131 1.31 17.50 -2.98
N TYR A 132 1.24 18.80 -3.25
CA TYR A 132 -0.02 19.57 -3.18
C TYR A 132 -0.90 19.36 -4.44
N SER A 133 -0.81 18.19 -5.07
CA SER A 133 -1.57 17.89 -6.28
C SER A 133 -3.04 17.64 -5.93
N PHE A 134 -3.95 18.00 -6.85
CA PHE A 134 -5.38 17.68 -6.71
C PHE A 134 -5.63 16.16 -6.72
N GLU A 135 -4.73 15.40 -7.34
CA GLU A 135 -4.80 13.94 -7.41
C GLU A 135 -4.29 13.27 -6.13
N GLY A 136 -3.52 13.97 -5.29
CA GLY A 136 -2.86 13.43 -4.11
C GLY A 136 -1.58 12.65 -4.41
N ASP A 137 -0.98 12.08 -3.36
CA ASP A 137 0.35 11.44 -3.44
C ASP A 137 0.34 10.12 -4.22
N LYS A 138 1.15 10.03 -5.28
CA LYS A 138 1.33 8.80 -6.08
C LYS A 138 1.63 7.58 -5.21
N ILE A 139 2.50 7.76 -4.22
CA ILE A 139 2.91 6.73 -3.27
C ILE A 139 2.64 7.21 -1.85
N THR A 140 1.83 6.46 -1.11
CA THR A 140 1.55 6.72 0.30
C THR A 140 2.25 5.66 1.16
N VAL A 141 2.95 6.07 2.22
CA VAL A 141 3.53 5.15 3.20
C VAL A 141 2.64 5.10 4.44
N TYR A 142 2.07 3.95 4.73
CA TYR A 142 1.29 3.70 5.95
C TYR A 142 2.05 2.74 6.86
N GLU A 143 2.16 3.07 8.14
CA GLU A 143 2.78 2.20 9.15
C GLU A 143 1.71 1.70 10.11
N LYS A 144 1.52 0.37 10.16
CA LYS A 144 0.66 -0.26 11.15
C LYS A 144 1.44 -0.44 12.45
N LYS A 145 1.07 0.38 13.44
CA LYS A 145 1.56 0.27 14.82
C LYS A 145 0.83 -0.84 15.58
#